data_AF-A0A8H9CAV3-F1
#
_entry.id   AF-A0A8H9CAV3-F1
#
_cell.length_a   1.000
_cell.length_b   1.000
_cell.length_c   1.000
_cell.angle_alpha   90.00
_cell.angle_beta   90.00
_cell.angle_gamma   90.00
#
_symmetry.space_group_name_H-M   'P 1'
#
loop_
_entity.id
_entity.type
_entity.pdbx_description
1 polymer ?
#
loop_
_entity_poly.entity_id
_entity_poly.type
_entity_poly.pdbx_seq_one_letter_code
_entity_poly.pdbx_strand_id
1 'polypeptide(L)'
;MSTGLNCLFREVAPGQWWYVLQDWSCPIGAWDWREYATAYGPFPSEEAADAHLRANHANPGGYTISFYQEGDVIDEVMARLMKEAA
;
A
#
# COMPACT_ATOMS: atom_id res chain seq x y z
N MET A 1 -15.35 -12.31 -4.91
CA MET A 1 -14.15 -13.18 -4.89
C MET A 1 -12.98 -12.37 -4.40
N SER A 2 -12.09 -12.97 -3.61
CA SER A 2 -10.82 -12.35 -3.19
C SER A 2 -9.74 -12.63 -4.24
N THR A 3 -8.81 -11.70 -4.46
CA THR A 3 -7.70 -11.85 -5.41
C THR A 3 -6.49 -12.55 -4.79
N GLY A 4 -6.35 -12.53 -3.46
CA GLY A 4 -5.17 -13.06 -2.76
C GLY A 4 -3.91 -12.19 -2.90
N LEU A 5 -4.05 -10.97 -3.42
CA LEU A 5 -2.95 -10.01 -3.54
C LEU A 5 -2.59 -9.45 -2.18
N ASN A 6 -1.31 -9.14 -1.98
CA ASN A 6 -0.86 -8.44 -0.78
C ASN A 6 -1.27 -6.97 -0.82
N CYS A 7 -1.64 -6.43 0.35
CA CYS A 7 -1.98 -5.04 0.52
C CYS A 7 -1.40 -4.52 1.84
N LEU A 8 -0.85 -3.31 1.82
CA LEU A 8 -0.31 -2.62 2.98
C LEU A 8 -0.88 -1.20 3.04
N PHE A 9 -1.52 -0.84 4.15
CA PHE A 9 -1.80 0.54 4.51
C PHE A 9 -0.66 1.08 5.35
N ARG A 10 -0.19 2.29 5.03
CA ARG A 10 0.93 2.93 5.71
C ARG A 10 0.63 4.41 5.95
N GLU A 11 0.74 4.83 7.20
CA GLU A 11 0.75 6.24 7.57
C GLU A 11 2.21 6.73 7.64
N VAL A 12 2.57 7.69 6.77
CA VAL A 12 3.95 8.18 6.65
C VAL A 12 4.21 9.47 7.43
N ALA A 13 3.14 10.19 7.75
CA ALA A 13 3.09 11.34 8.64
C ALA A 13 1.66 11.40 9.22
N PRO A 14 1.42 12.08 10.35
CA PRO A 14 0.08 12.18 10.92
C PRO A 14 -0.94 12.66 9.89
N GLY A 15 -1.94 11.82 9.58
CA GLY A 15 -2.98 12.11 8.59
C GLY A 15 -2.55 12.00 7.12
N GLN A 16 -1.38 11.41 6.84
CA GLN A 16 -0.90 11.14 5.49
C GLN A 16 -0.80 9.64 5.25
N TRP A 17 -1.88 9.10 4.69
CA TRP A 17 -2.08 7.67 4.48
C TRP A 17 -1.81 7.26 3.04
N TRP A 18 -1.22 6.08 2.87
CA TRP A 18 -0.99 5.45 1.59
C TRP A 18 -1.45 4.01 1.67
N TYR A 19 -1.83 3.43 0.53
CA TYR A 19 -1.85 1.97 0.43
C TYR A 19 -0.99 1.51 -0.75
N VAL A 20 -0.39 0.34 -0.57
CA VAL A 20 0.41 -0.36 -1.57
C VAL A 20 -0.29 -1.67 -1.88
N LEU A 21 -0.58 -1.90 -3.16
CA LEU A 21 -1.27 -3.09 -3.63
C LEU A 21 -0.36 -3.86 -4.58
N GLN A 22 -0.17 -5.15 -4.31
CA GLN A 22 0.61 -6.05 -5.17
C GLN A 22 0.00 -6.12 -6.57
N ASP A 23 0.85 -6.08 -7.59
CA ASP A 23 0.43 -6.26 -8.96
C ASP A 23 0.30 -7.75 -9.31
N TRP A 24 -0.60 -8.06 -10.24
CA TRP A 24 -0.77 -9.42 -10.76
C TRP A 24 0.47 -9.99 -11.44
N SER A 25 1.40 -9.13 -11.85
CA SER A 25 2.68 -9.51 -12.45
C SER A 25 3.74 -9.91 -11.41
N CYS A 26 3.47 -9.78 -10.11
CA CYS A 26 4.43 -10.15 -9.07
C CYS A 26 4.82 -11.63 -9.19
N PRO A 27 6.12 -11.96 -9.29
CA PRO A 27 6.56 -13.34 -9.37
C PRO A 27 6.26 -14.09 -8.07
N ILE A 28 5.92 -15.38 -8.20
CA ILE A 28 5.69 -16.27 -7.06
C ILE A 28 7.01 -16.41 -6.28
N GLY A 29 6.96 -16.18 -4.97
CA GLY A 29 8.14 -16.26 -4.11
C GLY A 29 9.05 -15.03 -4.17
N ALA A 30 8.56 -13.89 -4.68
CA ALA A 30 9.26 -12.61 -4.55
C ALA A 30 9.65 -12.37 -3.08
N TRP A 31 10.91 -12.01 -2.85
CA TRP A 31 11.42 -11.74 -1.50
C TRP A 31 10.69 -10.56 -0.86
N ASP A 32 10.56 -9.45 -1.60
CA ASP A 32 9.71 -8.33 -1.25
C ASP A 32 8.69 -8.10 -2.37
N TRP A 33 7.43 -8.42 -2.10
CA TRP A 33 6.35 -8.24 -3.08
C TRP A 33 6.11 -6.77 -3.42
N ARG A 34 6.53 -5.82 -2.55
CA ARG A 34 6.36 -4.38 -2.77
C ARG A 34 7.19 -3.87 -3.95
N GLU A 35 8.22 -4.62 -4.36
CA GLU A 35 8.96 -4.30 -5.58
C GLU A 35 8.11 -4.40 -6.86
N TYR A 36 7.01 -5.16 -6.79
CA TYR A 36 6.04 -5.43 -7.86
C TYR A 36 4.63 -5.01 -7.42
N ALA A 37 4.52 -3.77 -6.93
CA ALA A 37 3.30 -3.22 -6.40
C ALA A 37 3.11 -1.79 -6.89
N THR A 38 1.87 -1.31 -6.77
CA THR A 38 1.51 0.09 -7.04
C THR A 38 1.09 0.77 -5.74
N ALA A 39 1.59 1.99 -5.49
CA ALA A 39 1.13 2.82 -4.38
C ALA A 39 0.05 3.81 -4.80
N TYR A 40 -0.82 4.14 -3.85
CA TYR A 40 -1.93 5.05 -4.01
C TYR A 40 -2.00 5.98 -2.80
N GLY A 41 -2.22 7.27 -3.05
CA GLY A 41 -2.27 8.30 -2.03
C GLY A 41 -1.57 9.59 -2.46
N PRO A 42 -1.34 10.53 -1.53
CA PRO A 42 -1.71 10.45 -0.12
C PRO A 42 -3.22 10.65 0.11
N PHE A 43 -3.75 9.95 1.12
CA PHE A 43 -5.11 10.06 1.63
C PHE A 43 -5.12 10.71 3.02
N PRO A 44 -6.22 11.40 3.39
CA PRO A 44 -6.31 12.10 4.68
C PRO A 44 -6.56 11.17 5.88
N SER A 45 -6.95 9.91 5.66
CA SER A 45 -7.16 8.91 6.72
C SER A 45 -7.05 7.49 6.18
N GLU A 46 -6.92 6.50 7.08
CA GLU A 46 -6.99 5.08 6.74
C GLU A 46 -8.31 4.76 6.03
N GLU A 47 -9.43 5.28 6.53
CA GLU A 47 -10.76 5.02 5.97
C GLU A 47 -10.91 5.60 4.56
N ALA A 48 -10.29 6.74 4.27
CA ALA A 48 -10.28 7.30 2.93
C ALA A 48 -9.47 6.42 1.96
N ALA A 49 -8.36 5.86 2.42
CA ALA A 49 -7.55 4.91 1.67
C ALA A 49 -8.32 3.59 1.42
N ASP A 50 -8.98 3.02 2.44
CA ASP A 50 -9.80 1.80 2.32
C ASP A 50 -11.01 2.02 1.41
N ALA A 51 -11.69 3.17 1.52
CA ALA A 51 -12.78 3.53 0.62
C ALA A 51 -12.31 3.59 -0.84
N HIS A 52 -11.15 4.19 -1.10
CA HIS A 52 -10.55 4.20 -2.44
C HIS A 52 -10.19 2.79 -2.93
N LEU A 53 -9.56 1.97 -2.08
CA LEU A 53 -9.21 0.58 -2.41
C LEU A 53 -10.46 -0.21 -2.84
N ARG A 54 -11.54 -0.15 -2.05
CA ARG A 54 -12.79 -0.88 -2.31
C ARG A 54 -13.53 -0.39 -3.53
N ALA A 55 -13.43 0.89 -3.85
CA ALA A 55 -14.07 1.48 -5.02
C ALA A 55 -13.35 1.11 -6.33
N ASN A 56 -12.02 0.94 -6.30
CA ASN A 56 -11.20 0.84 -7.51
C ASN A 56 -10.60 -0.56 -7.75
N HIS A 57 -10.49 -1.40 -6.72
CA HIS A 57 -9.82 -2.69 -6.83
C HIS A 57 -10.69 -3.83 -6.31
N ALA A 58 -10.48 -5.02 -6.88
CA ALA A 58 -11.03 -6.24 -6.33
C ALA A 58 -10.41 -6.52 -4.94
N ASN A 59 -11.19 -7.10 -4.04
CA ASN A 59 -10.78 -7.35 -2.66
C ASN A 59 -9.47 -8.17 -2.61
N PRO A 60 -8.37 -7.64 -2.03
CA PRO A 60 -7.10 -8.37 -1.90
C PRO A 60 -7.18 -9.61 -1.02
N GLY A 61 -8.18 -9.68 -0.12
CA GLY A 61 -8.39 -10.79 0.82
C GLY A 61 -7.88 -10.48 2.22
N GLY A 62 -6.90 -9.60 2.33
CA GLY A 62 -6.40 -9.06 3.59
C GLY A 62 -5.46 -7.89 3.33
N TYR A 63 -5.14 -7.18 4.40
CA TYR A 63 -4.15 -6.11 4.38
C TYR A 63 -3.43 -6.05 5.72
N THR A 64 -2.24 -5.49 5.72
CA THR A 64 -1.54 -5.06 6.92
C THR A 64 -1.67 -3.55 7.08
N ILE A 65 -1.61 -3.07 8.32
CA ILE A 65 -1.59 -1.64 8.63
C ILE A 65 -0.30 -1.34 9.37
N SER A 66 0.34 -0.24 9.00
CA SER A 66 1.51 0.29 9.68
C SER A 66 1.29 1.78 9.96
N PHE A 67 1.19 2.13 11.24
CA PHE A 67 0.97 3.50 11.71
C PHE A 67 2.26 4.31 11.68
N TYR A 68 2.10 5.64 11.64
CA TYR A 68 3.23 6.54 11.74
C TYR A 68 3.93 6.37 13.10
N GLN A 69 5.25 6.32 13.06
CA GLN A 69 6.09 6.38 14.26
C GLN A 69 7.08 7.52 14.10
N GLU A 70 7.24 8.33 15.15
CA GLU A 70 8.21 9.43 15.11
C GLU A 70 9.63 8.88 14.97
N GLY A 71 10.39 9.42 14.00
CA GLY A 71 11.73 8.94 13.67
C GLY A 71 11.78 7.71 12.77
N ASP A 72 10.64 7.20 12.32
CA ASP A 72 10.57 6.10 11.36
C ASP A 72 11.14 6.55 9.99
N VAL A 73 11.89 5.65 9.35
CA VAL A 73 12.52 5.91 8.07
C VAL A 73 11.76 5.16 7.00
N ILE A 74 11.21 5.89 6.03
CA ILE A 74 10.60 5.28 4.85
C ILE A 74 11.70 4.57 4.06
N ASP A 75 11.58 3.25 3.91
CA ASP A 75 12.52 2.47 3.12
C ASP A 75 12.51 2.87 1.64
N GLU A 76 13.56 2.50 0.92
CA GLU A 76 13.77 2.91 -0.47
C GLU A 76 12.66 2.42 -1.41
N VAL A 77 12.07 1.24 -1.13
CA VAL A 77 10.99 0.67 -1.94
C VAL A 77 9.72 1.51 -1.77
N MET A 78 9.32 1.81 -0.54
CA MET A 78 8.19 2.68 -0.25
C MET A 78 8.39 4.10 -0.79
N ALA A 79 9.58 4.67 -0.62
CA ALA A 79 9.89 6.01 -1.14
C ALA A 79 9.78 6.07 -2.67
N ARG A 80 10.27 5.03 -3.36
CA ARG A 80 10.11 4.89 -4.82
C ARG A 80 8.64 4.79 -5.20
N LEU A 81 7.88 3.91 -4.57
CA LEU A 81 6.47 3.69 -4.87
C LEU A 81 5.64 4.97 -4.69
N MET A 82 5.86 5.71 -3.61
CA MET A 82 5.18 6.99 -3.36
C MET A 82 5.47 8.04 -4.44
N LYS A 83 6.67 8.02 -5.01
CA LYS A 83 7.06 8.92 -6.12
C LYS A 83 6.40 8.52 -7.44
N GLU A 84 6.13 7.23 -7.62
CA GLU A 84 5.54 6.64 -8.82
C GLU A 84 4.01 6.45 -8.70
N ALA A 85 3.41 6.91 -7.61
CA ALA A 85 2.03 6.63 -7.28
C ALA A 85 1.03 7.13 -8.34
N ALA A 86 -0.05 6.36 -8.49
CA ALA A 86 -1.11 6.56 -9.47
C ALA A 86 -2.24 7.48 -8.97
#